data_AF-A0A2N5IBF0-F1
#
_entry.id   AF-A0A2N5IBF0-F1
#
_cell.length_a   1.000
_cell.length_b   1.000
_cell.length_c   1.000
_cell.angle_alpha   90.00
_cell.angle_beta   90.00
_cell.angle_gamma   90.00
#
_symmetry.space_group_name_H-M   'P 1'
#
loop_
_entity.id
_entity.type
_entity.pdbx_description
1 polymer ?
#
loop_
_entity_poly.entity_id
_entity_poly.type
_entity_poly.pdbx_seq_one_letter_code
_entity_poly.pdbx_strand_id
1 'polypeptide(L)'
;MKFDVKNVSLYNFLAPWIVSCVFLFTSLYLCILETNFYAYVVPFSLISFVISIFTFYQTHKKVKNEEGSHAIYQFYHISFGVYLLSFIFSMAIVSIYTSIYASGGVFYVWSFLPILLSSLVVLTSAKKGLKKYEMYKQKIV
;
A
#
# COMPACT_ATOMS: atom_id res chain seq x y z
N MET A 1 -14.95 -16.65 21.36
CA MET A 1 -15.12 -15.31 20.76
C MET A 1 -15.45 -15.52 19.29
N LYS A 2 -16.73 -15.42 18.90
CA LYS A 2 -17.17 -15.60 17.49
C LYS A 2 -16.64 -14.40 16.70
N PHE A 3 -15.79 -14.66 15.71
CA PHE A 3 -15.32 -13.65 14.77
C PHE A 3 -16.53 -13.23 13.91
N ASP A 4 -16.93 -11.97 14.03
CA ASP A 4 -17.95 -11.40 13.15
C ASP A 4 -17.25 -10.89 11.89
N VAL A 5 -17.47 -11.60 10.79
CA VAL A 5 -16.92 -11.30 9.46
C VAL A 5 -17.36 -9.91 8.96
N LYS A 6 -18.33 -9.26 9.64
CA LYS A 6 -18.71 -7.86 9.42
C LYS A 6 -17.60 -6.84 9.70
N ASN A 7 -16.53 -7.21 10.43
CA ASN A 7 -15.51 -6.27 10.86
C ASN A 7 -14.15 -6.40 10.14
N VAL A 8 -14.16 -6.79 8.85
CA VAL A 8 -13.01 -6.52 7.98
C VAL A 8 -12.98 -5.02 7.68
N SER A 9 -12.50 -4.24 8.65
CA SER A 9 -12.36 -2.79 8.54
C SER A 9 -11.31 -2.45 7.48
N LEU A 10 -11.78 -2.16 6.27
CA LEU A 10 -10.98 -1.61 5.17
C LEU A 10 -10.25 -0.32 5.60
N TYR A 11 -10.88 0.45 6.50
CA TYR A 11 -10.33 1.67 7.06
C TYR A 11 -8.99 1.46 7.77
N ASN A 12 -8.73 0.28 8.34
CA ASN A 12 -7.53 0.03 9.13
C ASN A 12 -6.24 0.16 8.31
N PHE A 13 -6.25 -0.24 7.04
CA PHE A 13 -5.09 -0.08 6.16
C PHE A 13 -5.23 1.13 5.23
N LEU A 14 -6.46 1.54 4.92
CA LEU A 14 -6.72 2.66 4.02
C LEU A 14 -6.44 4.01 4.66
N ALA A 15 -6.77 4.21 5.94
CA ALA A 15 -6.48 5.45 6.66
C ALA A 15 -4.97 5.77 6.71
N PRO A 16 -4.09 4.87 7.19
CA PRO A 16 -2.65 5.13 7.17
C PRO A 16 -2.09 5.24 5.75
N TRP A 17 -2.72 4.61 4.75
CA TRP A 17 -2.36 4.80 3.35
C TRP A 17 -2.67 6.22 2.85
N ILE A 18 -3.87 6.74 3.12
CA ILE A 18 -4.25 8.11 2.75
C ILE A 18 -3.32 9.12 3.43
N VAL A 19 -3.03 8.92 4.73
CA VAL A 19 -2.08 9.77 5.48
C VAL A 19 -0.70 9.74 4.84
N SER A 20 -0.22 8.55 4.43
CA SER A 20 1.03 8.41 3.68
C SER A 20 1.03 9.22 2.38
N CYS A 21 -0.07 9.16 1.62
CA CYS A 21 -0.24 9.94 0.39
C CYS A 21 -0.22 11.46 0.66
N VAL A 22 -0.88 11.94 1.71
CA VAL A 22 -0.88 13.37 2.06
C VAL A 22 0.54 13.86 2.36
N PHE A 23 1.30 13.14 3.19
CA PHE A 23 2.70 13.48 3.47
C PHE A 23 3.58 13.39 2.22
N LEU A 24 3.32 12.40 1.36
CA LEU A 24 4.03 12.23 0.10
C LEU A 24 3.87 13.44 -0.83
N PHE A 25 2.63 13.83 -1.11
CA PHE A 25 2.35 14.99 -1.96
C PHE A 25 2.87 16.29 -1.35
N THR A 26 2.77 16.42 -0.03
CA THR A 26 3.34 17.56 0.69
C THR A 26 4.86 17.61 0.52
N SER A 27 5.54 16.47 0.64
CA SER A 27 6.99 16.38 0.43
C SER A 27 7.39 16.72 -1.00
N LEU A 28 6.68 16.19 -2.00
CA LEU A 28 6.94 16.49 -3.41
C LEU A 28 6.74 17.98 -3.69
N TYR A 29 5.68 18.58 -3.13
CA TYR A 29 5.42 20.01 -3.23
C TYR A 29 6.54 20.86 -2.60
N LEU A 30 7.00 20.50 -1.40
CA LEU A 30 8.12 21.16 -0.73
C LEU A 30 9.45 21.00 -1.49
N CYS A 31 9.62 19.87 -2.18
CA CYS A 31 10.76 19.62 -3.06
C CYS A 31 10.75 20.53 -4.29
N ILE A 32 9.59 20.78 -4.88
CA ILE A 32 9.42 21.73 -6.00
C ILE A 32 9.73 23.17 -5.55
N LEU A 33 9.39 23.51 -4.31
CA LEU A 33 9.72 24.80 -3.68
C LEU A 33 11.20 24.93 -3.27
N GLU A 34 12.05 23.94 -3.57
CA GLU A 34 13.47 23.89 -3.21
C GLU A 34 13.74 24.02 -1.70
N THR A 35 12.76 23.67 -0.86
CA THR A 35 12.90 23.74 0.60
C THR A 35 13.47 22.43 1.14
N ASN A 36 14.55 22.48 1.93
CA ASN A 36 15.12 21.29 2.57
C ASN A 36 14.15 20.55 3.52
N PHE A 37 13.01 21.18 3.87
CA PHE A 37 11.96 20.58 4.69
C PHE A 37 11.36 19.30 4.11
N TYR A 38 11.41 19.08 2.79
CA TYR A 38 10.89 17.84 2.18
C TYR A 38 11.53 16.59 2.80
N ALA A 39 12.82 16.66 3.14
CA ALA A 39 13.58 15.52 3.69
C ALA A 39 13.05 15.07 5.06
N TYR A 40 12.45 15.98 5.83
CA TYR A 40 11.81 15.66 7.12
C TYR A 40 10.41 15.09 6.95
N VAL A 41 9.72 15.41 5.84
CA VAL A 41 8.35 14.96 5.58
C VAL A 41 8.29 13.56 5.00
N VAL A 42 9.27 13.17 4.15
CA VAL A 42 9.34 11.81 3.56
C VAL A 42 9.29 10.69 4.62
N PRO A 43 10.02 10.74 5.75
CA PRO A 43 9.92 9.74 6.81
C PRO A 43 8.50 9.52 7.34
N PHE A 44 7.69 10.58 7.49
CA PHE A 44 6.30 10.44 7.95
C PHE A 44 5.43 9.70 6.92
N SER A 45 5.66 9.97 5.63
CA SER A 45 5.03 9.22 4.55
C SER A 45 5.41 7.74 4.59
N LEU A 46 6.70 7.43 4.77
CA LEU A 46 7.22 6.06 4.87
C LEU A 46 6.65 5.31 6.08
N ILE A 47 6.67 5.90 7.27
CA ILE A 47 6.14 5.29 8.49
C ILE A 47 4.66 4.97 8.33
N SER A 48 3.88 5.92 7.79
CA SER A 48 2.44 5.72 7.54
C SER A 48 2.20 4.60 6.53
N PHE A 49 3.03 4.50 5.49
CA PHE A 49 2.96 3.41 4.51
C PHE A 49 3.26 2.05 5.15
N VAL A 50 4.27 1.97 6.01
CA VAL A 50 4.60 0.74 6.75
C VAL A 50 3.47 0.34 7.68
N ILE A 51 2.83 1.29 8.37
CA ILE A 51 1.64 1.03 9.20
C ILE A 51 0.49 0.47 8.35
N SER A 52 0.28 1.02 7.14
CA SER A 52 -0.71 0.49 6.19
C SER A 52 -0.40 -0.95 5.81
N ILE A 53 0.85 -1.27 5.45
CA ILE A 53 1.26 -2.64 5.13
C ILE A 53 1.08 -3.58 6.33
N PHE A 54 1.46 -3.13 7.53
CA PHE A 54 1.36 -3.93 8.74
C PHE A 54 -0.09 -4.27 9.07
N THR A 55 -0.99 -3.29 9.00
CA THR A 55 -2.43 -3.48 9.22
C THR A 55 -3.06 -4.35 8.13
N PHE A 56 -2.59 -4.25 6.87
CA PHE A 56 -2.96 -5.20 5.82
C PHE A 56 -2.56 -6.63 6.19
N TYR A 57 -1.32 -6.87 6.61
CA TYR A 57 -0.87 -8.22 6.97
C TYR A 57 -1.61 -8.81 8.17
N GLN A 58 -1.89 -7.99 9.18
CA GLN A 58 -2.71 -8.42 10.31
C GLN A 58 -4.10 -8.86 9.85
N THR A 59 -4.72 -8.10 8.96
CA THR A 59 -6.04 -8.40 8.41
C THR A 59 -6.00 -9.63 7.50
N HIS A 60 -4.97 -9.73 6.63
CA HIS A 60 -4.72 -10.90 5.80
C HIS A 60 -4.59 -12.18 6.64
N LYS A 61 -3.83 -12.16 7.73
CA LYS A 61 -3.66 -13.32 8.62
C LYS A 61 -4.97 -13.75 9.27
N LYS A 62 -5.82 -12.79 9.68
CA LYS A 62 -7.14 -13.06 10.27
C LYS A 62 -8.08 -13.69 9.23
N VAL A 63 -8.07 -13.17 8.02
CA VAL A 63 -9.05 -13.52 6.97
C VAL A 63 -8.61 -14.73 6.12
N LYS A 64 -7.32 -15.10 6.09
CA LYS A 64 -6.79 -16.19 5.27
C LYS A 64 -7.45 -17.57 5.51
N ASN A 65 -7.92 -17.79 6.73
CA ASN A 65 -8.56 -19.04 7.17
C ASN A 65 -10.09 -18.97 7.16
N GLU A 66 -10.67 -17.81 6.87
CA GLU A 66 -12.12 -17.66 6.75
C GLU A 66 -12.55 -17.90 5.30
N GLU A 67 -13.69 -18.57 5.13
CA GLU A 67 -14.21 -18.95 3.82
C GLU A 67 -15.40 -18.07 3.41
N GLY A 68 -15.46 -17.76 2.12
CA GLY A 68 -16.72 -17.48 1.42
C GLY A 68 -17.43 -16.16 1.63
N SER A 69 -16.94 -15.27 2.50
CA SER A 69 -17.62 -13.99 2.69
C SER A 69 -17.27 -12.97 1.59
N HIS A 70 -18.29 -12.26 1.09
CA HIS A 70 -18.14 -11.15 0.14
C HIS A 70 -17.22 -10.04 0.69
N ALA A 71 -17.15 -9.88 2.02
CA ALA A 71 -16.25 -8.92 2.67
C ALA A 71 -14.76 -9.24 2.41
N ILE A 72 -14.42 -10.53 2.29
CA ILE A 72 -13.06 -10.99 2.00
C ILE A 72 -12.66 -10.60 0.57
N TYR A 73 -13.59 -10.78 -0.38
CA TYR A 73 -13.39 -10.34 -1.75
C TYR A 73 -13.17 -8.82 -1.84
N GLN A 74 -14.03 -8.03 -1.17
CA GLN A 74 -13.90 -6.57 -1.15
C GLN A 74 -12.55 -6.13 -0.54
N PHE A 75 -12.11 -6.77 0.54
CA PHE A 75 -10.81 -6.53 1.15
C PHE A 75 -9.65 -6.74 0.17
N TYR A 76 -9.59 -7.91 -0.48
CA TYR A 76 -8.51 -8.19 -1.42
C TYR A 76 -8.58 -7.34 -2.68
N HIS A 77 -9.78 -7.06 -3.21
CA HIS A 77 -9.97 -6.23 -4.40
C HIS A 77 -9.53 -4.79 -4.16
N ILE A 78 -9.98 -4.17 -3.06
CA ILE A 78 -9.62 -2.79 -2.71
C ILE A 78 -8.13 -2.71 -2.37
N SER A 79 -7.61 -3.64 -1.58
CA SER A 79 -6.18 -3.68 -1.27
C SER A 79 -5.35 -3.80 -2.55
N PHE A 80 -5.73 -4.68 -3.46
CA PHE A 80 -5.04 -4.82 -4.75
C PHE A 80 -5.00 -3.50 -5.51
N GLY A 81 -6.12 -2.80 -5.65
CA GLY A 81 -6.18 -1.50 -6.32
C GLY A 81 -5.30 -0.44 -5.66
N VAL A 82 -5.36 -0.32 -4.33
CA VAL A 82 -4.60 0.67 -3.55
C VAL A 82 -3.09 0.43 -3.66
N TYR A 83 -2.64 -0.82 -3.50
CA TYR A 83 -1.21 -1.13 -3.60
C TYR A 83 -0.72 -1.16 -5.05
N LEU A 84 -1.57 -1.44 -6.04
CA LEU A 84 -1.25 -1.27 -7.46
C LEU A 84 -1.01 0.20 -7.79
N LEU A 85 -1.90 1.09 -7.32
CA LEU A 85 -1.74 2.53 -7.51
C LEU A 85 -0.45 3.03 -6.84
N SER A 86 -0.18 2.56 -5.62
CA SER A 86 1.07 2.87 -4.89
C SER A 86 2.31 2.41 -5.66
N PHE A 87 2.26 1.22 -6.26
CA PHE A 87 3.34 0.68 -7.07
C PHE A 87 3.60 1.53 -8.32
N ILE A 88 2.55 1.85 -9.08
CA ILE A 88 2.65 2.67 -10.30
C ILE A 88 3.19 4.06 -9.97
N PHE A 89 2.69 4.67 -8.89
CA PHE A 89 3.13 6.00 -8.47
C PHE A 89 4.59 5.99 -8.00
N SER A 90 5.00 4.97 -7.23
CA SER A 90 6.39 4.82 -6.79
C SER A 90 7.33 4.58 -7.98
N MET A 91 6.91 3.79 -8.97
CA MET A 91 7.66 3.60 -10.22
C MET A 91 7.85 4.93 -10.95
N ALA A 92 6.80 5.74 -11.08
CA ALA A 92 6.89 7.05 -11.74
C ALA A 92 7.86 7.99 -11.01
N ILE A 93 7.79 8.07 -9.67
CA ILE A 93 8.73 8.85 -8.85
C ILE A 93 10.16 8.36 -9.07
N VAL A 94 10.41 7.05 -8.93
CA VAL A 94 11.74 6.49 -9.12
C VAL A 94 12.26 6.80 -10.52
N SER A 95 11.46 6.63 -11.57
CA SER A 95 11.86 6.94 -12.95
C SER A 95 12.22 8.42 -13.14
N ILE A 96 11.39 9.35 -12.66
CA ILE A 96 11.63 10.80 -12.80
C ILE A 96 12.90 11.21 -12.05
N TYR A 97 13.02 10.80 -10.78
CA TYR A 97 14.14 11.20 -9.93
C TYR A 97 15.42 10.41 -10.20
N THR A 98 15.37 9.31 -10.96
CA THR A 98 16.57 8.63 -11.49
C THR A 98 17.28 9.50 -12.53
N SER A 99 16.54 10.22 -13.38
CA SER A 99 17.15 11.14 -14.36
C SER A 99 17.89 12.32 -13.71
N ILE A 100 17.57 12.63 -12.45
CA ILE A 100 18.16 13.73 -11.67
C ILE A 100 18.85 13.19 -10.41
N TYR A 101 19.40 11.97 -10.50
CA TYR A 101 19.96 11.25 -9.35
C TYR A 101 20.99 12.10 -8.59
N ALA A 102 21.91 12.76 -9.30
CA ALA A 102 23.00 13.55 -8.71
C ALA A 102 22.55 14.83 -7.97
N SER A 103 21.36 15.37 -8.25
CA SER A 103 20.86 16.64 -7.68
C SER A 103 19.78 16.43 -6.62
N GLY A 104 19.98 15.46 -5.72
CA GLY A 104 19.03 15.15 -4.64
C GLY A 104 17.98 14.09 -4.98
N GLY A 105 17.90 13.64 -6.24
CA GLY A 105 17.08 12.51 -6.66
C GLY A 105 17.41 11.20 -5.95
N VAL A 106 18.66 11.02 -5.49
CA VAL A 106 19.09 9.89 -4.65
C VAL A 106 18.14 9.66 -3.48
N PHE A 107 17.75 10.72 -2.76
CA PHE A 107 16.93 10.60 -1.55
C PHE A 107 15.55 10.01 -1.86
N TYR A 108 14.93 10.45 -2.95
CA TYR A 108 13.65 9.90 -3.41
C TYR A 108 13.82 8.49 -3.97
N VAL A 109 14.85 8.21 -4.76
CA VAL A 109 15.04 6.84 -5.28
C VAL A 109 15.21 5.84 -4.13
N TRP A 110 16.06 6.14 -3.14
CA TRP A 110 16.30 5.26 -1.99
C TRP A 110 15.12 5.16 -1.03
N SER A 111 14.32 6.22 -0.89
CA SER A 111 13.12 6.18 -0.04
C SER A 111 11.99 5.38 -0.70
N PHE A 112 11.85 5.42 -2.03
CA PHE A 112 10.72 4.81 -2.74
C PHE A 112 11.00 3.41 -3.27
N LEU A 113 12.27 2.99 -3.40
CA LEU A 113 12.61 1.61 -3.75
C LEU A 113 12.04 0.57 -2.75
N PRO A 114 12.12 0.76 -1.42
CA PRO A 114 11.50 -0.14 -0.45
C PRO A 114 9.98 -0.12 -0.49
N ILE A 115 9.37 1.04 -0.73
CA ILE A 115 7.90 1.18 -0.93
C ILE A 115 7.46 0.35 -2.14
N LEU A 116 8.18 0.47 -3.24
CA LEU A 116 7.93 -0.24 -4.49
C LEU A 116 8.02 -1.77 -4.28
N LEU A 117 9.09 -2.25 -3.64
CA LEU A 117 9.24 -3.67 -3.32
C LEU A 117 8.14 -4.17 -2.38
N SER A 118 7.86 -3.45 -1.30
CA SER A 118 6.85 -3.87 -0.32
C SER A 118 5.43 -3.86 -0.90
N SER A 119 5.10 -2.87 -1.75
CA SER A 119 3.83 -2.84 -2.48
C SER A 119 3.64 -4.05 -3.40
N LEU A 120 4.69 -4.54 -4.07
CA LEU A 120 4.65 -5.78 -4.86
C LEU A 120 4.36 -7.02 -4.00
N VAL A 121 4.96 -7.13 -2.81
CA VAL A 121 4.70 -8.27 -1.91
C VAL A 121 3.24 -8.27 -1.46
N VAL A 122 2.70 -7.10 -1.15
CA VAL A 122 1.28 -6.98 -0.79
C VAL A 122 0.38 -7.29 -2.00
N LEU A 123 0.72 -6.79 -3.18
CA LEU A 123 -0.02 -7.03 -4.43
C LEU A 123 -0.12 -8.52 -4.75
N THR A 124 1.00 -9.24 -4.65
CA THR A 124 1.03 -10.70 -4.89
C THR A 124 0.21 -11.45 -3.86
N SER A 125 0.24 -11.02 -2.59
CA SER A 125 -0.57 -11.60 -1.52
C SER A 125 -2.06 -11.35 -1.75
N ALA A 126 -2.43 -10.14 -2.16
CA ALA A 126 -3.82 -9.79 -2.47
C ALA A 126 -4.35 -10.55 -3.69
N LYS A 127 -3.55 -10.67 -4.76
CA LYS A 127 -3.89 -11.46 -5.96
C LYS A 127 -4.10 -12.95 -5.65
N LYS A 128 -3.24 -13.53 -4.79
CA LYS A 128 -3.41 -14.91 -4.30
C LYS A 128 -4.71 -15.07 -3.52
N GLY A 129 -5.05 -14.09 -2.67
CA GLY A 129 -6.31 -14.05 -1.92
C GLY A 129 -7.53 -14.01 -2.85
N LEU A 130 -7.50 -13.15 -3.87
CA LEU A 130 -8.57 -13.03 -4.86
C LEU A 130 -8.79 -14.34 -5.63
N LYS A 131 -7.71 -14.96 -6.12
CA LYS A 131 -7.77 -16.25 -6.85
C LYS A 131 -8.33 -17.37 -5.98
N LYS A 132 -8.00 -17.40 -4.68
CA LYS A 132 -8.54 -18.39 -3.73
C LYS A 132 -10.05 -18.21 -3.55
N TYR A 133 -10.54 -16.98 -3.50
CA TYR A 133 -11.96 -16.68 -3.43
C TYR A 133 -12.71 -17.09 -4.70
N GLU A 134 -12.16 -16.82 -5.88
CA GLU A 134 -12.76 -17.24 -7.16
C GLU A 134 -12.90 -18.77 -7.26
N MET A 135 -11.87 -19.51 -6.84
CA MET A 135 -11.92 -20.98 -6.80
C MET A 135 -12.94 -21.50 -5.79
N TYR A 136 -13.13 -20.83 -4.65
CA TYR A 136 -14.19 -21.18 -3.70
C TYR A 136 -15.58 -20.94 -4.27
N LYS A 137 -15.80 -19.79 -4.94
CA LYS A 137 -17.06 -19.47 -5.60
C LYS A 137 -17.43 -20.51 -6.67
N GLN A 138 -16.45 -20.98 -7.45
CA GLN A 138 -16.64 -22.04 -8.45
C GLN A 138 -16.95 -23.43 -7.88
N LYS A 139 -16.65 -23.70 -6.60
CA LYS A 139 -17.00 -24.97 -5.94
C LYS A 139 -18.40 -25.02 -5.36
N ILE A 140 -19.04 -23.86 -5.20
CA ILE A 140 -20.36 -23.72 -4.55
C ILE A 140 -21.48 -23.52 -5.58
N VAL A 141 -21.12 -23.06 -6.78
CA VAL A 141 -21.98 -23.07 -7.97
C VAL A 141 -21.86 -24.43 -8.65
#